data_AF-A0A7S3BUP7-F1
#
_entry.id   AF-A0A7S3BUP7-F1
#
_cell.length_a   1.000
_cell.length_b   1.000
_cell.length_c   1.000
_cell.angle_alpha   90.00
_cell.angle_beta   90.00
_cell.angle_gamma   90.00
#
_symmetry.space_group_name_H-M   'P 1'
#
loop_
_entity.id
_entity.type
_entity.pdbx_description
1 polymer ?
#
loop_
_entity_poly.entity_id
_entity_poly.type
_entity_poly.pdbx_seq_one_letter_code
_entity_poly.pdbx_strand_id
1 'polypeptide(L)'
;ERLGIEWLVHCDDDELLFLGAPFAEIAAQCPEDVSCIMIENIEGVPRDESSDFTSINTFCTDDDGFLAYVNGKSAGRVGHCSAHGCHRFTGAEWTPAKEDMCILHFESCPYTRWHDKFGHYARKTKPTRHTNVPFEFYVDSITAFREAEMSTDGADEVAARLRAFWHRRKRRHYSRFAESFVTIEHRAFDGSLCPPKRLRSASAPTSREIVWHPA
;
A
#
# COMPACT_ATOMS: atom_id res chain seq x y z
N GLU A 1 -20.13 -21.67 17.68
CA GLU A 1 -20.32 -21.37 16.24
C GLU A 1 -18.98 -20.95 15.64
N ARG A 2 -18.62 -21.46 14.46
CA ARG A 2 -17.57 -20.83 13.63
C ARG A 2 -18.18 -19.55 13.06
N LEU A 3 -17.46 -18.43 13.11
CA LEU A 3 -17.94 -17.08 12.74
C LEU A 3 -18.32 -16.92 11.24
N GLY A 4 -18.41 -17.99 10.46
CA GLY A 4 -18.66 -17.93 9.01
C GLY A 4 -17.52 -17.28 8.21
N ILE A 5 -16.36 -17.07 8.82
CA ILE A 5 -15.18 -16.49 8.17
C ILE A 5 -14.54 -17.56 7.30
N GLU A 6 -14.52 -17.32 6.00
CA GLU A 6 -13.93 -18.23 5.01
C GLU A 6 -12.52 -17.81 4.61
N TRP A 7 -12.24 -16.51 4.58
CA TRP A 7 -10.97 -15.94 4.12
C TRP A 7 -10.38 -15.00 5.16
N LEU A 8 -9.05 -15.07 5.32
CA LEU A 8 -8.27 -14.18 6.18
C LEU A 8 -7.28 -13.39 5.33
N VAL A 9 -7.29 -12.07 5.46
CA VAL A 9 -6.33 -11.17 4.79
C VAL A 9 -5.58 -10.39 5.87
N HIS A 10 -4.27 -10.28 5.72
CA HIS A 10 -3.46 -9.35 6.51
C HIS A 10 -3.31 -8.03 5.74
N CYS A 11 -3.45 -6.91 6.44
CA CYS A 11 -3.29 -5.57 5.88
C CYS A 11 -2.51 -4.72 6.88
N ASP A 12 -1.47 -4.05 6.42
CA ASP A 12 -0.60 -3.22 7.25
C ASP A 12 -1.23 -1.83 7.49
N ASP A 13 -0.65 -1.03 8.39
CA ASP A 13 -1.18 0.30 8.73
C ASP A 13 -0.93 1.37 7.66
N ASP A 14 -0.15 1.03 6.62
CA ASP A 14 0.09 1.81 5.40
C ASP A 14 -0.62 1.22 4.16
N GLU A 15 -1.61 0.34 4.33
CA GLU A 15 -2.29 -0.37 3.24
C GLU A 15 -3.82 -0.24 3.30
N LEU A 16 -4.47 -0.29 2.13
CA LEU A 16 -5.92 -0.52 2.02
C LEU A 16 -6.20 -1.62 1.00
N LEU A 17 -7.14 -2.51 1.32
CA LEU A 17 -7.67 -3.47 0.35
C LEU A 17 -8.71 -2.78 -0.55
N PHE A 18 -8.41 -2.69 -1.84
CA PHE A 18 -9.36 -2.26 -2.86
C PHE A 18 -10.13 -3.44 -3.41
N LEU A 19 -11.42 -3.21 -3.66
CA LEU A 19 -12.35 -4.18 -4.23
C LEU A 19 -13.20 -3.47 -5.31
N GLY A 20 -13.04 -3.87 -6.57
CA GLY A 20 -13.85 -3.39 -7.70
C GLY A 20 -15.28 -3.93 -7.68
N ALA A 21 -15.50 -5.05 -7.00
CA ALA A 21 -16.80 -5.68 -6.76
C ALA A 21 -16.88 -6.20 -5.31
N PRO A 22 -18.08 -6.55 -4.78
CA PRO A 22 -18.17 -7.21 -3.48
C PRO A 22 -17.24 -8.44 -3.38
N PHE A 23 -16.53 -8.59 -2.27
CA PHE A 23 -15.55 -9.69 -2.10
C PHE A 23 -16.14 -11.08 -2.40
N ALA A 24 -17.42 -11.31 -2.06
CA ALA A 24 -18.09 -12.57 -2.35
C ALA A 24 -18.20 -12.88 -3.85
N GLU A 25 -18.34 -11.86 -4.70
CA GLU A 25 -18.40 -12.02 -6.16
C GLU A 25 -17.02 -12.30 -6.74
N ILE A 26 -15.98 -11.68 -6.22
CA ILE A 26 -14.58 -11.94 -6.60
C ILE A 26 -14.19 -13.36 -6.15
N ALA A 27 -14.49 -13.72 -4.90
CA ALA A 27 -14.19 -15.03 -4.33
C ALA A 27 -14.97 -16.17 -5.02
N ALA A 28 -16.15 -15.91 -5.58
CA ALA A 28 -16.91 -16.90 -6.36
C ALA A 28 -16.22 -17.28 -7.67
N GLN A 29 -15.29 -16.46 -8.18
CA GLN A 29 -14.47 -16.76 -9.35
C GLN A 29 -13.22 -17.58 -8.99
N CYS A 30 -12.88 -17.66 -7.70
CA CYS A 30 -11.74 -18.41 -7.20
C CYS A 30 -12.01 -19.91 -7.33
N PRO A 31 -11.14 -20.69 -8.01
CA PRO A 31 -11.28 -22.14 -8.11
C PRO A 31 -11.43 -22.83 -6.74
N GLU A 32 -12.20 -23.91 -6.68
CA GLU A 32 -12.49 -24.61 -5.41
C GLU A 32 -11.25 -25.22 -4.75
N ASP A 33 -10.25 -25.61 -5.54
CA ASP A 33 -8.98 -26.18 -5.08
C ASP A 33 -7.97 -25.10 -4.62
N VAL A 34 -8.26 -23.83 -4.85
CA VAL A 34 -7.40 -22.73 -4.43
C VAL A 34 -7.55 -22.46 -2.94
N SER A 35 -6.39 -22.37 -2.30
CA SER A 35 -6.24 -22.12 -0.86
C SER A 35 -5.81 -20.70 -0.55
N CYS A 36 -5.25 -19.97 -1.53
CA CYS A 36 -4.74 -18.62 -1.37
C CYS A 36 -5.15 -17.72 -2.55
N ILE A 37 -5.72 -16.55 -2.26
CA ILE A 37 -5.89 -15.47 -3.25
C ILE A 37 -4.65 -14.58 -3.15
N MET A 38 -3.86 -14.49 -4.21
CA MET A 38 -2.72 -13.58 -4.28
C MET A 38 -3.20 -12.20 -4.70
N ILE A 39 -2.87 -11.17 -3.92
CA ILE A 39 -3.38 -9.82 -4.11
C ILE A 39 -2.19 -8.93 -4.45
N GLU A 40 -2.16 -8.41 -5.67
CA GLU A 40 -1.07 -7.55 -6.11
C GLU A 40 -1.15 -6.15 -5.49
N ASN A 41 0.00 -5.48 -5.39
CA ASN A 41 0.08 -4.10 -4.91
C ASN A 41 -0.01 -3.11 -6.08
N ILE A 42 -0.50 -1.91 -5.76
CA ILE A 42 -0.22 -0.69 -6.51
C ILE A 42 0.21 0.38 -5.51
N GLU A 43 1.14 1.26 -5.89
CA GLU A 43 1.75 2.18 -4.93
C GLU A 43 1.21 3.61 -5.08
N GLY A 44 0.77 4.21 -3.98
CA GLY A 44 0.24 5.56 -3.92
C GLY A 44 1.29 6.62 -4.28
N VAL A 45 0.92 7.52 -5.18
CA VAL A 45 1.78 8.61 -5.66
C VAL A 45 1.43 9.90 -4.89
N PRO A 46 2.28 10.37 -3.96
CA PRO A 46 1.97 11.55 -3.17
C PRO A 46 2.06 12.83 -4.01
N ARG A 47 1.07 13.72 -3.87
CA ARG A 47 1.05 15.03 -4.54
C ARG A 47 2.01 16.01 -3.88
N ASP A 48 2.04 15.97 -2.55
CA ASP A 48 2.82 16.85 -1.67
C ASP A 48 3.20 16.13 -0.36
N GLU A 49 3.91 16.83 0.52
CA GLU A 49 4.43 16.26 1.77
C GLU A 49 3.36 15.93 2.82
N SER A 50 2.12 16.40 2.63
CA SER A 50 0.98 16.10 3.50
C SER A 50 0.10 14.97 2.97
N SER A 51 0.42 14.42 1.79
CA SER A 51 -0.40 13.41 1.13
C SER A 51 -0.50 12.12 1.95
N ASP A 52 -1.71 11.78 2.38
CA ASP A 52 -2.10 10.60 3.13
C ASP A 52 -3.23 9.79 2.44
N PHE A 53 -3.76 8.78 3.13
CA PHE A 53 -4.90 7.97 2.70
C PHE A 53 -6.17 8.74 2.32
N THR A 54 -6.32 10.00 2.70
CA THR A 54 -7.53 10.80 2.40
C THR A 54 -7.33 11.75 1.23
N SER A 55 -6.14 11.75 0.62
CA SER A 55 -5.74 12.72 -0.39
C SER A 55 -5.07 12.08 -1.61
N ILE A 56 -4.53 10.87 -1.47
CA ILE A 56 -3.89 10.11 -2.56
C ILE A 56 -4.94 9.31 -3.30
N ASN A 57 -5.20 9.66 -4.56
CA ASN A 57 -6.04 8.90 -5.48
C ASN A 57 -5.30 8.45 -6.74
N THR A 58 -4.03 8.81 -6.89
CA THR A 58 -3.18 8.38 -8.02
C THR A 58 -2.25 7.27 -7.56
N PHE A 59 -2.22 6.16 -8.30
CA PHE A 59 -1.42 4.99 -7.98
C PHE A 59 -0.57 4.57 -9.18
N CYS A 60 0.68 4.20 -8.94
CA CYS A 60 1.55 3.56 -9.91
C CYS A 60 1.22 2.07 -9.96
N THR A 61 1.06 1.50 -11.15
CA THR A 61 0.76 0.08 -11.36
C THR A 61 1.95 -0.74 -11.86
N ASP A 62 3.03 -0.05 -12.26
CA ASP A 62 4.29 -0.65 -12.68
C ASP A 62 5.15 -0.96 -11.46
N ASP A 63 5.45 -2.24 -11.28
CA ASP A 63 6.22 -2.77 -10.14
C ASP A 63 7.67 -2.24 -10.12
N ASP A 64 8.24 -1.90 -11.29
CA ASP A 64 9.57 -1.25 -11.37
C ASP A 64 9.53 0.19 -10.82
N GLY A 65 8.33 0.77 -10.75
CA GLY A 65 8.07 2.08 -10.15
C GLY A 65 7.99 2.05 -8.63
N PHE A 66 7.84 0.89 -8.00
CA PHE A 66 7.57 0.82 -6.58
C PHE A 66 8.81 1.14 -5.75
N LEU A 67 8.65 2.02 -4.76
CA LEU A 67 9.70 2.37 -3.81
C LEU A 67 9.78 1.37 -2.64
N ALA A 68 8.76 0.52 -2.48
CA ALA A 68 8.72 -0.51 -1.47
C ALA A 68 8.27 -1.87 -2.02
N TYR A 69 7.45 -2.59 -1.25
CA TYR A 69 7.22 -4.01 -1.41
C TYR A 69 6.41 -4.33 -2.68
N VAL A 70 6.99 -5.16 -3.56
CA VAL A 70 6.36 -5.57 -4.83
C VAL A 70 5.50 -6.84 -4.73
N ASN A 71 5.77 -7.74 -3.78
CA ASN A 71 5.21 -9.11 -3.85
C ASN A 71 3.76 -9.26 -3.39
N GLY A 72 3.01 -8.17 -3.20
CA GLY A 72 1.60 -8.23 -2.83
C GLY A 72 1.30 -8.68 -1.40
N LYS A 73 0.05 -9.09 -1.20
CA LYS A 73 -0.43 -9.83 -0.02
C LYS A 73 -1.11 -11.11 -0.48
N SER A 74 -1.65 -11.87 0.47
CA SER A 74 -2.57 -12.95 0.11
C SER A 74 -3.71 -13.09 1.12
N ALA A 75 -4.87 -13.50 0.63
CA ALA A 75 -5.95 -14.03 1.44
C ALA A 75 -5.77 -15.54 1.60
N GLY A 76 -5.79 -16.05 2.82
CA GLY A 76 -5.76 -17.48 3.10
C GLY A 76 -7.15 -18.05 3.35
N ARG A 77 -7.51 -19.15 2.69
CA ARG A 77 -8.76 -19.88 2.94
C ARG A 77 -8.63 -20.65 4.26
N VAL A 78 -9.53 -20.38 5.20
CA VAL A 78 -9.47 -20.89 6.57
C VAL A 78 -9.50 -22.42 6.59
N GLY A 79 -8.42 -23.02 7.10
CA GLY A 79 -8.27 -24.47 7.21
C GLY A 79 -7.65 -25.15 5.97
N HIS A 80 -7.36 -24.40 4.91
CA HIS A 80 -6.80 -24.93 3.65
C HIS A 80 -5.41 -24.37 3.31
N CYS A 81 -4.94 -23.35 4.03
CA CYS A 81 -3.63 -22.74 3.83
C CYS A 81 -2.76 -22.77 5.10
N SER A 82 -1.47 -22.49 4.94
CA SER A 82 -0.54 -22.23 6.06
C SER A 82 -0.03 -20.79 6.02
N ALA A 83 0.22 -20.17 7.18
CA ALA A 83 0.85 -18.85 7.21
C ALA A 83 2.33 -18.94 6.78
N HIS A 84 2.82 -17.95 6.04
CA HIS A 84 4.19 -17.82 5.60
C HIS A 84 4.68 -16.38 5.79
N GLY A 85 5.22 -16.13 6.98
CA GLY A 85 5.52 -14.77 7.42
C GLY A 85 4.25 -13.97 7.69
N CYS A 86 4.39 -12.64 7.77
CA CYS A 86 3.27 -11.74 8.07
C CYS A 86 2.41 -11.41 6.84
N HIS A 87 2.92 -11.61 5.62
CA HIS A 87 2.28 -11.08 4.40
C HIS A 87 1.68 -12.13 3.49
N ARG A 88 2.03 -13.41 3.70
CA ARG A 88 1.61 -14.50 2.80
C ARG A 88 1.02 -15.68 3.54
N PHE A 89 0.10 -16.33 2.85
CA PHE A 89 -0.31 -17.70 3.08
C PHE A 89 0.28 -18.57 1.95
N THR A 90 0.41 -19.87 2.20
CA THR A 90 0.88 -20.85 1.21
C THR A 90 -0.17 -21.91 0.96
N GLY A 91 -0.23 -22.37 -0.29
CA GLY A 91 -1.19 -23.35 -0.80
C GLY A 91 -1.32 -23.22 -2.32
N ALA A 92 -2.37 -23.78 -2.92
CA ALA A 92 -2.72 -23.47 -4.30
C ALA A 92 -3.13 -22.00 -4.41
N GLU A 93 -2.59 -21.27 -5.39
CA GLU A 93 -2.69 -19.82 -5.54
C GLU A 93 -3.56 -19.44 -6.75
N TRP A 94 -4.33 -18.35 -6.63
CA TRP A 94 -5.00 -17.67 -7.73
C TRP A 94 -4.90 -16.16 -7.55
N THR A 95 -4.66 -15.45 -8.66
CA THR A 95 -4.53 -13.99 -8.67
C THR A 95 -5.70 -13.40 -9.46
N PRO A 96 -6.60 -12.62 -8.83
CA PRO A 96 -7.60 -11.83 -9.55
C PRO A 96 -6.93 -10.70 -10.35
N ALA A 97 -7.67 -10.10 -11.27
CA ALA A 97 -7.20 -8.90 -11.96
C ALA A 97 -7.06 -7.72 -10.98
N LYS A 98 -6.08 -6.82 -11.19
CA LYS A 98 -5.82 -5.68 -10.30
C LYS A 98 -7.05 -4.76 -10.17
N GLU A 99 -7.87 -4.69 -11.21
CA GLU A 99 -9.11 -3.90 -11.25
C GLU A 99 -10.22 -4.50 -10.37
N ASP A 100 -10.18 -5.82 -10.14
CA ASP A 100 -11.13 -6.51 -9.25
C ASP A 100 -10.66 -6.43 -7.79
N MET A 101 -9.36 -6.62 -7.54
CA MET A 101 -8.81 -6.67 -6.19
C MET A 101 -7.30 -6.36 -6.19
N CYS A 102 -6.90 -5.35 -5.41
CA CYS A 102 -5.49 -5.03 -5.19
C CYS A 102 -5.28 -4.39 -3.81
N ILE A 103 -4.03 -4.35 -3.36
CA ILE A 103 -3.62 -3.55 -2.20
C ILE A 103 -3.18 -2.18 -2.69
N LEU A 104 -3.83 -1.15 -2.16
CA LEU A 104 -3.38 0.22 -2.27
C LEU A 104 -2.31 0.45 -1.19
N HIS A 105 -1.05 0.54 -1.59
CA HIS A 105 0.07 0.71 -0.66
C HIS A 105 0.49 2.18 -0.57
N PHE A 106 0.42 2.75 0.63
CA PHE A 106 0.73 4.15 0.93
C PHE A 106 2.06 4.26 1.68
N GLU A 107 3.10 3.65 1.12
CA GLU A 107 4.43 3.56 1.74
C GLU A 107 4.93 4.95 2.19
N SER A 108 4.88 5.20 3.49
CA SER A 108 5.41 6.41 4.12
C SER A 108 5.08 7.69 3.35
N CYS A 109 3.85 7.81 2.82
CA CYS A 109 3.49 8.88 1.91
C CYS A 109 3.58 10.27 2.55
N PRO A 110 3.07 10.53 3.77
CA PRO A 110 3.33 11.81 4.43
C PRO A 110 4.81 11.94 4.81
N TYR A 111 5.39 13.13 4.65
CA TYR A 111 6.76 13.41 5.06
C TYR A 111 7.00 13.07 6.54
N THR A 112 6.04 13.37 7.41
CA THR A 112 6.13 13.06 8.85
C THR A 112 6.20 11.56 9.12
N ARG A 113 5.40 10.75 8.42
CA ARG A 113 5.43 9.29 8.53
C ARG A 113 6.76 8.71 8.06
N TRP A 114 7.25 9.18 6.91
CA TRP A 114 8.59 8.83 6.42
C TRP A 114 9.67 9.21 7.43
N HIS A 115 9.63 10.45 7.94
CA HIS A 115 10.62 10.98 8.85
C HIS A 115 10.70 10.15 10.13
N ASP A 116 9.56 9.84 10.73
CA ASP A 116 9.49 9.06 11.97
C ASP A 116 9.95 7.61 11.75
N LYS A 117 9.48 6.95 10.68
CA LYS A 117 9.84 5.56 10.34
C LYS A 117 11.34 5.42 10.10
N PHE A 118 11.91 6.23 9.22
CA PHE A 118 13.31 6.07 8.82
C PHE A 118 14.29 6.68 9.82
N GLY A 119 13.90 7.73 10.55
CA GLY A 119 14.64 8.18 11.73
C GLY A 119 14.71 7.09 12.80
N HIS A 120 13.61 6.36 13.04
CA HIS A 120 13.62 5.20 13.95
C HIS A 120 14.55 4.10 13.47
N TYR A 121 14.48 3.74 12.19
CA TYR A 121 15.33 2.69 11.60
C TYR A 121 16.81 3.09 11.59
N ALA A 122 17.15 4.36 11.37
CA ALA A 122 18.53 4.83 11.46
C ALA A 122 19.17 4.57 12.83
N ARG A 123 18.41 4.86 13.90
CA ARG A 123 18.85 4.66 15.29
C ARG A 123 18.92 3.19 15.72
N LYS A 124 18.02 2.34 15.21
CA LYS A 124 17.90 0.94 15.67
C LYS A 124 18.62 -0.09 14.81
N THR A 125 18.74 0.15 13.51
CA THR A 125 19.29 -0.85 12.60
C THR A 125 20.81 -0.80 12.68
N LYS A 126 21.45 -1.91 13.06
CA LYS A 126 22.92 -2.03 13.01
C LYS A 126 23.39 -1.91 11.54
N PRO A 127 24.54 -1.27 11.25
CA PRO A 127 25.05 -1.11 9.88
C PRO A 127 25.09 -2.42 9.07
N THR A 128 25.40 -3.54 9.72
CA THR A 128 25.49 -4.88 9.11
C THR A 128 24.16 -5.51 8.68
N ARG A 129 23.01 -4.94 9.08
CA ARG A 129 21.68 -5.44 8.67
C ARG A 129 21.10 -4.72 7.46
N HIS A 130 21.76 -3.66 6.97
CA HIS A 130 21.31 -2.86 5.83
C HIS A 130 21.41 -3.60 4.49
N THR A 131 22.40 -4.48 4.35
CA THR A 131 22.62 -5.26 3.12
C THR A 131 21.52 -6.29 2.84
N ASN A 132 20.65 -6.55 3.82
CA ASN A 132 19.55 -7.51 3.68
C ASN A 132 18.21 -6.82 3.37
N VAL A 133 18.18 -5.48 3.29
CA VAL A 133 17.00 -4.73 2.89
C VAL A 133 17.01 -4.61 1.37
N PRO A 134 16.09 -5.27 0.64
CA PRO A 134 16.13 -5.29 -0.83
C PRO A 134 15.62 -3.99 -1.46
N PHE A 135 15.17 -3.02 -0.67
CA PHE A 135 14.54 -1.79 -1.15
C PHE A 135 15.53 -0.62 -1.09
N GLU A 136 15.95 -0.14 -2.27
CA GLU A 136 16.90 0.97 -2.38
C GLU A 136 16.39 2.22 -1.64
N PHE A 137 15.10 2.53 -1.74
CA PHE A 137 14.49 3.65 -1.02
C PHE A 137 14.68 3.57 0.50
N TYR A 138 14.60 2.37 1.08
CA TYR A 138 14.80 2.18 2.51
C TYR A 138 16.27 2.38 2.88
N VAL A 139 17.18 1.81 2.10
CA VAL A 139 18.63 1.94 2.31
C VAL A 139 19.04 3.41 2.22
N ASP A 140 18.60 4.11 1.18
CA ASP A 140 18.86 5.54 0.99
C ASP A 140 18.28 6.38 2.12
N SER A 141 17.04 6.12 2.53
CA SER A 141 16.37 6.88 3.59
C SER A 141 17.13 6.73 4.91
N ILE A 142 17.51 5.51 5.28
CA ILE A 142 18.27 5.30 6.53
C ILE A 142 19.66 5.94 6.45
N THR A 143 20.31 5.87 5.29
CA THR A 143 21.61 6.51 5.07
C THR A 143 21.50 8.03 5.23
N ALA A 144 20.49 8.66 4.62
CA ALA A 144 20.25 10.09 4.76
C ALA A 144 20.04 10.53 6.22
N PHE A 145 19.34 9.73 7.03
CA PHE A 145 19.16 10.01 8.46
C PHE A 145 20.46 9.85 9.26
N ARG A 146 21.31 8.88 8.94
CA ARG A 146 22.61 8.72 9.61
C ARG A 146 23.58 9.84 9.26
N GLU A 147 23.60 10.25 8.01
CA GLU A 147 24.38 11.41 7.57
C GLU A 147 23.90 12.69 8.26
N ALA A 148 22.58 12.85 8.42
CA ALA A 148 22.00 13.93 9.21
C ALA A 148 22.44 13.90 10.69
N GLU A 149 22.51 12.73 11.32
CA GLU A 149 22.98 12.59 12.71
C GLU A 149 24.48 12.90 12.89
N MET A 150 25.31 12.70 11.86
CA MET A 150 26.76 12.99 11.89
C MET A 150 27.12 14.41 11.41
N SER A 151 26.15 15.15 10.86
CA SER A 151 26.36 16.46 10.27
C SER A 151 26.64 17.52 11.35
N THR A 152 27.48 18.50 11.05
CA THR A 152 27.71 19.69 11.91
C THR A 152 26.82 20.87 11.50
N ASP A 153 25.91 20.67 10.55
CA ASP A 153 25.01 21.70 10.02
C ASP A 153 23.94 22.08 11.05
N GLY A 154 23.30 23.23 10.84
CA GLY A 154 22.19 23.67 11.68
C GLY A 154 20.97 22.75 11.56
N ALA A 155 20.13 22.68 12.61
CA ALA A 155 18.93 21.85 12.60
C ALA A 155 17.98 22.17 11.42
N ASP A 156 17.85 23.44 11.05
CA ASP A 156 17.04 23.87 9.92
C ASP A 156 17.61 23.40 8.57
N GLU A 157 18.94 23.39 8.43
CA GLU A 157 19.61 22.92 7.22
C GLU A 157 19.46 21.40 7.05
N VAL A 158 19.59 20.66 8.16
CA VAL A 158 19.33 19.22 8.20
C VAL A 158 17.87 18.92 7.82
N ALA A 159 16.91 19.63 8.39
CA ALA A 159 15.50 19.46 8.08
C ALA A 159 15.20 19.76 6.59
N ALA A 160 15.77 20.84 6.05
CA ALA A 160 15.64 21.19 4.64
C ALA A 160 16.23 20.11 3.72
N ARG A 161 17.41 19.56 4.06
CA ARG A 161 18.04 18.48 3.30
C ARG A 161 17.19 17.20 3.30
N LEU A 162 16.63 16.81 4.45
CA LEU A 162 15.76 15.63 4.55
C LEU A 162 14.45 15.83 3.77
N ARG A 163 13.84 17.02 3.81
CA ARG A 163 12.67 17.36 2.97
C ARG A 163 13.01 17.30 1.48
N ALA A 164 14.15 17.86 1.08
CA ALA A 164 14.60 17.80 -0.31
C ALA A 164 14.87 16.36 -0.78
N PHE A 165 15.43 15.52 0.09
CA PHE A 165 15.56 14.08 -0.15
C PHE A 165 14.20 13.43 -0.38
N TRP A 166 13.24 13.67 0.52
CA TRP A 166 11.90 13.11 0.43
C TRP A 166 11.21 13.53 -0.87
N HIS A 167 11.21 14.83 -1.21
CA HIS A 167 10.63 15.31 -2.47
C HIS A 167 11.26 14.66 -3.71
N ARG A 168 12.59 14.48 -3.72
CA ARG A 168 13.28 13.82 -4.83
C ARG A 168 12.85 12.36 -4.95
N ARG A 169 12.84 11.60 -3.85
CA ARG A 169 12.52 10.17 -3.90
C ARG A 169 11.03 9.89 -4.06
N LYS A 170 10.13 10.70 -3.50
CA LYS A 170 8.69 10.44 -3.51
C LYS A 170 7.90 11.19 -4.57
N ARG A 171 8.42 12.29 -5.15
CA ARG A 171 7.71 13.00 -6.24
C ARG A 171 8.42 12.85 -7.58
N ARG A 172 9.73 13.11 -7.61
CA ARG A 172 10.51 13.07 -8.86
C ARG A 172 10.75 11.64 -9.36
N HIS A 173 10.74 10.64 -8.48
CA HIS A 173 10.85 9.23 -8.88
C HIS A 173 9.70 8.82 -9.78
N TYR A 174 8.45 9.01 -9.33
CA TYR A 174 7.27 8.57 -10.06
C TYR A 174 7.04 9.30 -11.38
N SER A 175 7.64 10.48 -11.61
CA SER A 175 7.48 11.18 -12.90
C SER A 175 7.99 10.37 -14.10
N ARG A 176 8.80 9.34 -13.87
CA ARG A 176 9.28 8.41 -14.91
C ARG A 176 8.28 7.31 -15.26
N PHE A 177 7.25 7.13 -14.44
CA PHE A 177 6.24 6.08 -14.53
C PHE A 177 4.84 6.66 -14.76
N ALA A 178 4.75 7.91 -15.23
CA ALA A 178 3.48 8.63 -15.37
C ALA A 178 2.47 7.90 -16.28
N GLU A 179 2.97 7.20 -17.29
CA GLU A 179 2.17 6.37 -18.22
C GLU A 179 1.56 5.12 -17.54
N SER A 180 2.01 4.80 -16.33
CA SER A 180 1.56 3.64 -15.54
C SER A 180 0.72 4.08 -14.35
N PHE A 181 0.17 5.29 -14.40
CA PHE A 181 -0.71 5.80 -13.34
C PHE A 181 -2.15 5.44 -13.61
N VAL A 182 -2.84 5.09 -12.53
CA VAL A 182 -4.29 4.94 -12.48
C VAL A 182 -4.86 5.87 -11.41
N THR A 183 -6.09 6.32 -11.64
CA THR A 183 -6.85 7.06 -10.63
C THR A 183 -7.87 6.15 -9.97
N ILE A 184 -7.87 6.07 -8.64
CA ILE A 184 -8.81 5.26 -7.86
C ILE A 184 -9.48 6.13 -6.81
N GLU A 185 -10.81 6.15 -6.83
CA GLU A 185 -11.61 6.69 -5.74
C GLU A 185 -11.88 5.61 -4.69
N HIS A 186 -11.19 5.68 -3.54
CA HIS A 186 -11.39 4.73 -2.45
C HIS A 186 -12.15 5.33 -1.27
N ARG A 187 -12.75 4.48 -0.42
CA ARG A 187 -13.65 4.90 0.66
C ARG A 187 -13.05 5.86 1.70
N ALA A 188 -11.73 5.90 1.87
CA ALA A 188 -11.10 6.84 2.81
C ALA A 188 -11.34 8.32 2.45
N PHE A 189 -11.79 8.64 1.23
CA PHE A 189 -12.16 10.01 0.82
C PHE A 189 -13.51 10.49 1.36
N ASP A 190 -14.44 9.58 1.69
CA ASP A 190 -15.83 9.96 1.98
C ASP A 190 -16.07 10.43 3.42
N GLY A 191 -15.05 10.37 4.29
CA GLY A 191 -15.13 10.78 5.70
C GLY A 191 -16.18 10.03 6.51
N SER A 192 -16.84 9.02 5.94
CA SER A 192 -17.97 8.32 6.53
C SER A 192 -17.48 7.05 7.22
N LEU A 193 -16.74 7.23 8.32
CA LEU A 193 -16.53 6.17 9.31
C LEU A 193 -17.84 5.93 10.09
N CYS A 194 -18.90 5.51 9.41
CA CYS A 194 -20.17 5.12 10.05
C CYS A 194 -20.48 3.65 9.72
N PRO A 195 -20.82 2.80 10.71
CA PRO A 195 -21.19 1.42 10.46
C PRO A 195 -22.49 1.38 9.64
N PRO A 196 -22.75 0.29 8.88
CA PRO A 196 -23.90 0.22 7.99
C PRO A 196 -25.18 0.36 8.80
N LYS A 197 -25.86 1.52 8.69
CA LYS A 197 -27.23 1.65 9.16
C LYS A 197 -28.09 0.76 8.25
N ARG A 198 -28.75 -0.23 8.86
CA ARG A 198 -29.68 -1.19 8.25
C ARG A 198 -30.38 -0.62 7.00
N LEU A 199 -30.19 -1.28 5.86
CA LEU A 199 -30.93 -1.04 4.63
C LEU A 199 -32.42 -1.25 4.89
N ARG A 200 -33.20 -0.16 4.85
CA ARG A 200 -34.62 -0.23 4.47
C ARG A 200 -34.68 -0.29 2.95
N SER A 201 -35.57 -1.12 2.44
CA SER A 201 -35.82 -1.30 1.02
C SER A 201 -36.35 -0.01 0.38
N ALA A 202 -35.64 0.51 -0.61
CA ALA A 202 -36.21 1.26 -1.73
C ALA A 202 -35.22 1.25 -2.91
N SER A 203 -35.68 0.66 -4.03
CA SER A 203 -35.31 0.90 -5.44
C SER A 203 -33.91 1.45 -5.78
N ALA A 204 -33.15 0.63 -6.51
CA ALA A 204 -31.98 1.04 -7.31
C ALA A 204 -32.40 1.67 -8.66
N PRO A 205 -31.47 2.18 -9.50
CA PRO A 205 -30.04 2.46 -9.27
C PRO A 205 -29.61 3.87 -9.75
N THR A 206 -28.50 4.39 -9.21
CA THR A 206 -27.43 4.95 -10.07
C THR A 206 -26.07 4.62 -9.46
N SER A 207 -25.29 3.90 -10.25
CA SER A 207 -23.91 3.50 -10.06
C SER A 207 -23.00 4.71 -9.82
N ARG A 208 -22.12 4.63 -8.82
CA ARG A 208 -20.86 5.39 -8.86
C ARG A 208 -19.96 4.63 -9.83
N GLU A 209 -19.77 5.22 -11.00
CA GLU A 209 -18.84 4.75 -12.02
C GLU A 209 -17.42 4.91 -11.46
N ILE A 210 -16.74 3.80 -11.20
CA ILE A 210 -15.30 3.81 -10.95
C ILE A 210 -14.67 3.92 -12.34
N VAL A 211 -13.99 5.02 -12.61
CA VAL A 211 -13.39 5.25 -13.92
C VAL A 211 -11.90 4.96 -13.87
N TRP A 212 -11.52 3.82 -14.45
CA TRP A 212 -10.14 3.48 -14.71
C TRP A 212 -9.67 4.29 -15.93
N HIS A 213 -9.14 5.47 -15.67
CA HIS A 213 -8.51 6.29 -16.69
C HIS A 213 -7.02 5.98 -16.72
N PRO A 214 -6.47 5.37 -17.80
CA PRO A 214 -5.05 5.53 -18.08
C PRO A 214 -4.80 7.04 -18.27
N ALA A 215 -3.79 7.56 -17.56
CA ALA A 215 -3.35 8.95 -17.70
C ALA A 215 -2.77 9.22 -19.10
#